data_AF-A0A094YIG9-F1
#
_entry.id   AF-A0A094YIG9-F1
#
_cell.length_a   1.000
_cell.length_b   1.000
_cell.length_c   1.000
_cell.angle_alpha   90.00
_cell.angle_beta   90.00
_cell.angle_gamma   90.00
#
_symmetry.space_group_name_H-M   'P 1'
#
loop_
_entity.id
_entity.type
_entity.pdbx_description
1 polymer ?
#
loop_
_entity_poly.entity_id
_entity_poly.type
_entity_poly.pdbx_seq_one_letter_code
_entity_poly.pdbx_strand_id
1 'polypeptide(L)'
;MQVALWGGGILSVLGALAGFLLKTLPQAGGKTGNSPSRKPTIPQGRFTAGFSGDDLRPTEGGRNNMYCRLVVGYADAKSDVTSRIIDVQAFTVAATPDGEVVPYNLDAYCELRKAQRNFRADRIVECKLADAEDAESDVKDLMATLMAAPATTICDNQTAIIRPIAMPDLVLDYMFRTPNYRRVNIRPVSFGYTERSRGNRRERTLLFIDGIAEGKTQQQRFRTERIKSVWQAGHENPEGNIAALFLPGQRAD
;
A
#
# COMPACT_ATOMS: atom_id res chain seq x y z
N MET A 1 15.31 -34.26 19.09
CA MET A 1 16.33 -34.08 18.03
C MET A 1 15.86 -34.91 16.85
N GLN A 2 15.62 -34.44 15.63
CA GLN A 2 16.13 -33.29 14.89
C GLN A 2 15.04 -32.66 14.01
N VAL A 3 15.42 -31.50 13.49
CA VAL A 3 14.71 -30.42 12.79
C VAL A 3 14.26 -30.84 11.39
N ALA A 4 13.06 -30.40 10.99
CA ALA A 4 12.67 -30.23 9.59
C ALA A 4 11.99 -28.87 9.47
N LEU A 5 12.65 -27.90 8.83
CA LEU A 5 12.09 -26.57 8.59
C LEU A 5 12.38 -26.12 7.15
N TRP A 6 11.30 -26.15 6.36
CA TRP A 6 10.88 -25.10 5.44
C TRP A 6 11.92 -24.51 4.48
N GLY A 7 11.93 -25.04 3.26
CA GLY A 7 12.48 -24.40 2.07
C GLY A 7 11.46 -24.47 0.93
N GLY A 8 10.57 -23.49 0.83
CA GLY A 8 9.55 -23.47 -0.22
C GLY A 8 8.74 -22.18 -0.21
N GLY A 9 9.27 -21.12 -0.80
CA GLY A 9 8.54 -19.85 -0.93
C GLY A 9 9.34 -18.73 -1.57
N ILE A 10 10.68 -18.78 -1.50
CA ILE A 10 11.56 -17.74 -2.07
C ILE A 10 11.84 -17.95 -3.58
N LEU A 11 11.52 -19.13 -4.14
CA LEU A 11 11.85 -19.45 -5.54
C LEU A 11 10.83 -18.96 -6.58
N SER A 12 9.58 -18.66 -6.22
CA SER A 12 8.55 -18.22 -7.18
C SER A 12 8.72 -16.76 -7.61
N VAL A 13 9.14 -15.87 -6.69
CA VAL A 13 9.38 -14.45 -7.01
C VAL A 13 10.70 -14.25 -7.77
N LEU A 14 11.70 -15.11 -7.55
CA LEU A 14 12.96 -15.13 -8.32
C LEU A 14 12.83 -15.82 -9.69
N GLY A 15 11.96 -16.82 -9.81
CA GLY A 15 11.79 -17.61 -11.04
C GLY A 15 11.23 -16.82 -12.23
N ALA A 16 10.31 -15.88 -11.97
CA ALA A 16 9.75 -15.04 -13.03
C ALA A 16 10.75 -13.97 -13.56
N LEU A 17 11.67 -13.50 -12.70
CA LEU A 17 12.71 -12.52 -13.08
C LEU A 17 13.90 -13.16 -13.82
N ALA A 18 14.20 -14.44 -13.56
CA ALA A 18 15.23 -15.17 -14.31
C ALA A 18 14.84 -15.40 -15.79
N GLY A 19 13.55 -15.54 -16.09
CA GLY A 19 13.06 -15.80 -17.45
C GLY A 19 13.27 -14.63 -18.44
N PHE A 20 13.29 -13.38 -17.95
CA PHE A 20 13.57 -12.22 -18.79
C PHE A 20 15.08 -11.92 -18.89
N LEU A 21 15.84 -12.13 -17.81
CA LEU A 21 17.30 -11.98 -17.80
C LEU A 21 18.03 -13.05 -18.64
N LEU A 22 17.51 -14.28 -18.73
CA LEU A 22 18.12 -15.32 -19.56
C LEU A 22 17.85 -15.16 -21.07
N LYS A 23 16.81 -14.43 -21.47
CA LYS A 23 16.52 -14.19 -22.91
C LYS A 23 17.42 -13.14 -23.56
N THR A 24 18.29 -12.48 -22.80
CA THR A 24 19.15 -11.39 -23.28
C THR A 24 20.65 -11.69 -23.24
N LEU A 25 21.07 -12.92 -22.98
CA LEU A 25 22.50 -13.28 -23.04
C LEU A 25 22.86 -13.80 -24.45
N PRO A 26 23.66 -13.07 -25.24
CA PRO A 26 24.23 -13.63 -26.45
C PRO A 26 25.26 -14.71 -26.08
N GLN A 27 25.13 -15.84 -26.76
CA GLN A 27 26.06 -16.95 -26.73
C GLN A 27 27.48 -16.45 -27.07
N ALA A 28 28.44 -16.68 -26.18
CA ALA A 28 29.81 -16.24 -26.36
C ALA A 28 30.49 -17.00 -27.52
N GLY A 29 31.00 -16.25 -28.50
CA GLY A 29 31.93 -16.76 -29.51
C GLY A 29 32.02 -15.90 -30.76
N GLY A 30 32.91 -14.90 -30.79
CA GLY A 30 33.33 -14.27 -32.04
C GLY A 30 33.71 -12.78 -31.97
N LYS A 31 35.02 -12.52 -31.87
CA LYS A 31 35.79 -11.32 -32.27
C LYS A 31 35.08 -9.95 -32.28
N THR A 32 35.54 -9.09 -31.36
CA THR A 32 35.21 -7.68 -31.18
C THR A 32 35.57 -6.81 -32.39
N GLY A 33 34.57 -6.38 -33.15
CA GLY A 33 34.56 -5.07 -33.79
C GLY A 33 33.97 -4.05 -32.80
N ASN A 34 34.56 -2.85 -32.71
CA ASN A 34 34.05 -1.75 -31.89
C ASN A 34 32.63 -1.36 -32.35
N SER A 35 31.61 -1.95 -31.73
CA SER A 35 30.24 -1.46 -31.79
C SER A 35 30.00 -0.57 -30.56
N PRO A 36 29.43 0.63 -30.72
CA PRO A 36 29.04 1.44 -29.57
C PRO A 36 28.05 0.62 -28.74
N SER A 37 28.34 0.50 -27.44
CA SER A 37 27.45 -0.07 -26.44
C SER A 37 26.12 0.68 -26.48
N ARG A 38 25.16 0.16 -27.26
CA ARG A 38 23.79 0.65 -27.28
C ARG A 38 23.16 0.13 -26.01
N LYS A 39 23.14 0.96 -24.96
CA LYS A 39 22.39 0.66 -23.74
C LYS A 39 20.98 0.22 -24.15
N PRO A 40 20.46 -0.91 -23.65
CA PRO A 40 19.11 -1.34 -23.98
C PRO A 40 18.11 -0.23 -23.62
N THR A 41 17.27 0.16 -24.58
CA THR A 41 16.22 1.14 -24.36
C THR A 41 15.16 0.51 -23.46
N ILE A 42 15.08 0.97 -22.21
CA ILE A 42 14.05 0.54 -21.29
C ILE A 42 12.72 1.17 -21.74
N PRO A 43 11.65 0.39 -21.92
CA PRO A 43 10.34 0.93 -22.31
C PRO A 43 9.80 1.80 -21.18
N GLN A 44 9.89 3.11 -21.35
CA GLN A 44 9.22 4.10 -20.51
C GLN A 44 7.79 4.29 -21.00
N GLY A 45 6.95 4.86 -20.15
CA GLY A 45 5.60 5.27 -20.51
C GLY A 45 4.53 4.19 -20.39
N ARG A 46 4.85 3.01 -19.85
CA ARG A 46 3.89 1.89 -19.70
C ARG A 46 2.60 2.30 -18.98
N PHE A 47 2.70 3.15 -17.97
CA PHE A 47 1.59 3.63 -17.16
C PHE A 47 1.11 5.03 -17.53
N THR A 48 1.57 5.55 -18.67
CA THR A 48 1.26 6.89 -19.20
C THR A 48 0.97 6.84 -20.69
N ALA A 49 0.22 5.81 -21.12
CA ALA A 49 -0.21 5.59 -22.50
C ALA A 49 0.93 5.57 -23.55
N GLY A 50 2.14 5.21 -23.14
CA GLY A 50 3.33 5.20 -24.00
C GLY A 50 4.10 6.51 -24.06
N PHE A 51 3.61 7.59 -23.44
CA PHE A 51 4.27 8.90 -23.41
C PHE A 51 5.22 9.04 -22.21
N SER A 52 6.27 9.84 -22.35
CA SER A 52 7.26 10.03 -21.30
C SER A 52 7.85 11.45 -21.33
N GLY A 53 8.62 11.80 -20.30
CA GLY A 53 9.43 13.01 -20.36
C GLY A 53 8.58 14.27 -20.48
N ASP A 54 8.83 15.01 -21.56
CA ASP A 54 8.26 16.32 -21.87
C ASP A 54 6.94 16.22 -22.67
N ASP A 55 6.56 15.02 -23.11
CA ASP A 55 5.30 14.79 -23.83
C ASP A 55 4.08 14.89 -22.90
N LEU A 56 4.31 14.78 -21.59
CA LEU A 56 3.27 14.84 -20.56
C LEU A 56 3.15 16.26 -20.01
N ARG A 57 1.94 16.81 -20.08
CA ARG A 57 1.64 18.15 -19.56
C ARG A 57 0.95 18.04 -18.20
N PRO A 58 1.58 18.48 -17.10
CA PRO A 58 0.94 18.48 -15.79
C PRO A 58 -0.39 19.22 -15.86
N THR A 59 -1.42 18.64 -15.25
CA THR A 59 -2.77 19.23 -15.22
C THR A 59 -3.39 19.08 -13.84
N GLU A 60 -4.47 19.80 -13.58
CA GLU A 60 -5.19 19.71 -12.32
C GLU A 60 -5.84 18.33 -12.14
N GLY A 61 -5.78 17.81 -10.92
CA GLY A 61 -6.36 16.52 -10.55
C GLY A 61 -5.40 15.69 -9.71
N GLY A 62 -5.65 14.39 -9.69
CA GLY A 62 -4.99 13.45 -8.79
C GLY A 62 -5.70 13.36 -7.44
N ARG A 63 -5.02 12.77 -6.47
CA ARG A 63 -5.60 12.47 -5.16
C ARG A 63 -4.53 12.55 -4.09
N ASN A 64 -4.91 13.11 -2.94
CA ASN A 64 -4.14 13.09 -1.71
C ASN A 64 -4.84 12.24 -0.64
N ASN A 65 -4.20 12.08 0.52
CA ASN A 65 -4.75 11.35 1.67
C ASN A 65 -5.19 9.94 1.29
N MET A 66 -4.30 9.20 0.64
CA MET A 66 -4.50 7.79 0.30
C MET A 66 -3.36 6.92 0.83
N TYR A 67 -3.53 5.61 0.74
CA TYR A 67 -2.47 4.64 0.97
C TYR A 67 -2.55 3.54 -0.07
N CYS A 68 -1.57 3.49 -0.97
CA CYS A 68 -1.43 2.41 -1.94
C CYS A 68 0.00 1.88 -1.91
N ARG A 69 0.14 0.59 -1.64
CA ARG A 69 1.45 -0.04 -1.52
C ARG A 69 1.81 -0.81 -2.78
N LEU A 70 2.90 -0.40 -3.42
CA LEU A 70 3.30 -0.90 -4.73
C LEU A 70 4.72 -1.44 -4.69
N VAL A 71 4.95 -2.56 -5.37
CA VAL A 71 6.28 -2.99 -5.81
C VAL A 71 6.46 -2.47 -7.23
N VAL A 72 7.45 -1.63 -7.44
CA VAL A 72 7.73 -1.00 -8.73
C VAL A 72 9.12 -1.35 -9.23
N GLY A 73 9.21 -1.74 -10.50
CA GLY A 73 10.44 -1.64 -11.27
C GLY A 73 10.60 -0.18 -11.70
N TYR A 74 11.59 0.53 -11.15
CA TYR A 74 11.77 1.96 -11.39
C TYR A 74 13.07 2.23 -12.14
N ALA A 75 12.96 2.80 -13.33
CA ALA A 75 14.09 3.28 -14.12
C ALA A 75 14.56 4.64 -13.57
N ASP A 76 15.79 4.71 -13.09
CA ASP A 76 16.36 5.98 -12.64
C ASP A 76 16.84 6.86 -13.82
N ALA A 77 17.40 8.03 -13.51
CA ALA A 77 17.88 8.97 -14.53
C ALA A 77 19.08 8.44 -15.34
N LYS A 78 19.76 7.39 -14.88
CA LYS A 78 20.86 6.72 -15.59
C LYS A 78 20.38 5.54 -16.42
N SER A 79 19.08 5.29 -16.42
CA SER A 79 18.41 4.15 -17.02
C SER A 79 18.78 2.82 -16.34
N ASP A 80 19.06 2.85 -15.04
CA ASP A 80 19.20 1.61 -14.26
C ASP A 80 17.84 1.27 -13.61
N VAL A 81 17.37 0.05 -13.83
CA VAL A 81 16.11 -0.42 -13.23
C VAL A 81 16.38 -0.97 -11.84
N THR A 82 15.67 -0.45 -10.85
CA THR A 82 15.72 -0.94 -9.48
C THR A 82 14.33 -1.32 -9.01
N SER A 83 14.19 -2.51 -8.41
CA SER A 83 12.96 -2.90 -7.73
C SER A 83 12.83 -2.15 -6.40
N ARG A 84 11.67 -1.54 -6.16
CA ARG A 84 11.41 -0.71 -4.97
C ARG A 84 10.02 -1.00 -4.44
N ILE A 85 9.90 -1.07 -3.12
CA ILE A 85 8.62 -1.01 -2.44
C ILE A 85 8.36 0.44 -2.06
N ILE A 86 7.20 0.95 -2.45
CA ILE A 86 6.78 2.33 -2.19
C ILE A 86 5.39 2.34 -1.56
N ASP A 87 5.22 3.19 -0.56
CA ASP A 87 3.93 3.46 0.08
C ASP A 87 3.43 4.82 -0.43
N VAL A 88 2.57 4.79 -1.46
CA VAL A 88 2.05 5.99 -2.13
C VAL A 88 1.00 6.66 -1.26
N GLN A 89 1.19 7.96 -1.01
CA GLN A 89 0.33 8.77 -0.15
C GLN A 89 -0.47 9.83 -0.92
N ALA A 90 0.05 10.26 -2.06
CA ALA A 90 -0.61 11.13 -3.00
C ALA A 90 -0.11 10.88 -4.43
N PHE A 91 -0.90 11.29 -5.41
CA PHE A 91 -0.46 11.38 -6.79
C PHE A 91 -1.04 12.59 -7.51
N THR A 92 -0.36 12.99 -8.56
CA THR A 92 -0.77 14.03 -9.53
C THR A 92 -0.98 13.41 -10.90
N VAL A 93 -1.61 14.15 -11.80
CA VAL A 93 -1.93 13.70 -13.16
C VAL A 93 -1.33 14.61 -14.23
N ALA A 94 -1.23 14.09 -15.43
CA ALA A 94 -0.85 14.83 -16.63
C ALA A 94 -1.77 14.46 -17.79
N ALA A 95 -1.91 15.39 -18.74
CA ALA A 95 -2.53 15.11 -20.02
C ALA A 95 -1.48 14.63 -21.02
N THR A 96 -1.79 13.58 -21.78
CA THR A 96 -1.03 13.16 -22.96
C THR A 96 -1.29 14.11 -24.13
N PRO A 97 -0.48 14.08 -25.21
CA PRO A 97 -0.77 14.83 -26.44
C PRO A 97 -2.14 14.51 -27.05
N ASP A 98 -2.64 13.30 -26.82
CA ASP A 98 -3.96 12.84 -27.28
C ASP A 98 -5.11 13.26 -26.34
N GLY A 99 -4.80 13.95 -25.22
CA GLY A 99 -5.77 14.45 -24.26
C GLY A 99 -6.18 13.44 -23.17
N GLU A 100 -5.57 12.27 -23.13
CA GLU A 100 -5.81 11.28 -22.07
C GLU A 100 -5.18 11.73 -20.74
N VAL A 101 -5.92 11.57 -19.64
CA VAL A 101 -5.42 11.90 -18.29
C VAL A 101 -4.78 10.66 -17.68
N VAL A 102 -3.47 10.75 -17.42
CA VAL A 102 -2.65 9.64 -16.90
C VAL A 102 -2.00 10.01 -15.56
N PRO A 103 -1.65 9.03 -14.71
CA PRO A 103 -0.91 9.31 -13.49
C PRO A 103 0.46 9.90 -13.85
N TYR A 104 0.93 10.89 -13.10
CA TYR A 104 2.17 11.59 -13.42
C TYR A 104 3.23 11.47 -12.33
N ASN A 105 3.05 12.10 -11.18
CA ASN A 105 3.96 11.93 -10.05
C ASN A 105 3.28 11.26 -8.87
N LEU A 106 3.97 10.32 -8.25
CA LEU A 106 3.56 9.64 -7.02
C LEU A 106 4.42 10.14 -5.86
N ASP A 107 3.81 10.75 -4.86
CA ASP A 107 4.48 11.08 -3.61
C ASP A 107 4.38 9.88 -2.67
N ALA A 108 5.53 9.26 -2.40
CA ALA A 108 5.58 7.99 -1.72
C ALA A 108 6.78 7.86 -0.78
N TYR A 109 6.57 7.15 0.33
CA TYR A 109 7.67 6.69 1.17
C TYR A 109 8.36 5.51 0.51
N CYS A 110 9.67 5.60 0.30
CA CYS A 110 10.47 4.55 -0.34
C CYS A 110 11.15 3.69 0.72
N GLU A 111 10.80 2.39 0.79
CA GLU A 111 11.37 1.49 1.80
C GLU A 111 12.88 1.25 1.61
N LEU A 112 13.37 1.29 0.37
CA LEU A 112 14.80 1.12 0.07
C LEU A 112 15.63 2.30 0.61
N ARG A 113 15.07 3.52 0.57
CA ARG A 113 15.78 4.75 0.95
C ARG A 113 15.38 5.27 2.33
N LYS A 114 14.36 4.68 2.95
CA LYS A 114 13.78 5.08 4.25
C LYS A 114 13.42 6.57 4.29
N ALA A 115 12.89 7.10 3.19
CA ALA A 115 12.56 8.51 3.03
C ALA A 115 11.44 8.74 2.02
N GLN A 116 10.76 9.88 2.16
CA GLN A 116 9.79 10.38 1.18
C GLN A 116 10.49 10.74 -0.14
N ARG A 117 9.90 10.34 -1.26
CA ARG A 117 10.40 10.58 -2.62
C ARG A 117 9.23 10.75 -3.57
N ASN A 118 9.50 11.52 -4.63
CA ASN A 118 8.60 11.68 -5.75
C ASN A 118 9.01 10.70 -6.87
N PHE A 119 8.04 9.91 -7.36
CA PHE A 119 8.24 8.93 -8.43
C PHE A 119 7.43 9.31 -9.65
N ARG A 120 8.09 9.57 -10.77
CA ARG A 120 7.40 9.74 -12.05
C ARG A 120 6.84 8.41 -12.57
N ALA A 121 5.56 8.39 -12.92
CA ALA A 121 4.83 7.21 -13.39
C ALA A 121 5.35 6.68 -14.73
N ASP A 122 5.81 7.57 -15.62
CA ASP A 122 6.40 7.19 -16.91
C ASP A 122 7.73 6.42 -16.77
N ARG A 123 8.37 6.48 -15.61
CA ARG A 123 9.61 5.73 -15.30
C ARG A 123 9.35 4.39 -14.61
N ILE A 124 8.09 4.04 -14.38
CA ILE A 124 7.70 2.75 -13.83
C ILE A 124 7.58 1.75 -15.00
N VAL A 125 8.42 0.72 -14.98
CA VAL A 125 8.45 -0.31 -16.05
C VAL A 125 7.59 -1.51 -15.71
N GLU A 126 7.44 -1.78 -14.42
CA GLU A 126 6.67 -2.88 -13.85
C GLU A 126 6.05 -2.41 -12.54
N CYS A 127 4.83 -2.85 -12.26
CA CYS A 127 4.13 -2.48 -11.04
C CYS A 127 3.29 -3.67 -10.58
N LYS A 128 3.36 -3.99 -9.29
CA LYS A 128 2.54 -5.01 -8.64
C LYS A 128 2.00 -4.48 -7.31
N LEU A 129 0.85 -4.98 -6.88
CA LEU A 129 0.39 -4.76 -5.52
C LEU A 129 1.31 -5.51 -4.55
N ALA A 130 1.88 -4.82 -3.57
CA ALA A 130 2.83 -5.43 -2.65
C ALA A 130 2.19 -6.45 -1.69
N ASP A 131 0.90 -6.30 -1.46
CA ASP A 131 0.15 -7.09 -0.48
C ASP A 131 -0.67 -8.22 -1.13
N ALA A 132 -0.50 -8.46 -2.43
CA ALA A 132 -1.19 -9.53 -3.13
C ALA A 132 -0.34 -10.80 -3.14
N GLU A 133 -0.92 -11.91 -2.71
CA GLU A 133 -0.23 -13.21 -2.59
C GLU A 133 -0.12 -13.95 -3.93
N ASP A 134 -0.89 -13.54 -4.93
CA ASP A 134 -0.97 -14.21 -6.23
C ASP A 134 -0.08 -13.55 -7.32
N ALA A 135 0.35 -14.38 -8.26
CA ALA A 135 1.12 -13.96 -9.44
C ALA A 135 0.33 -13.05 -10.40
N GLU A 136 -1.00 -12.96 -10.27
CA GLU A 136 -1.87 -12.03 -11.02
C GLU A 136 -1.93 -10.61 -10.42
N SER A 137 -1.09 -10.32 -9.42
CA SER A 137 -0.97 -9.01 -8.77
C SER A 137 -0.38 -7.87 -9.63
N ASP A 138 -0.12 -8.14 -10.90
CA ASP A 138 0.39 -7.15 -11.85
C ASP A 138 -0.63 -6.03 -12.04
N VAL A 139 -0.22 -4.82 -11.70
CA VAL A 139 -1.01 -3.62 -11.94
C VAL A 139 -0.99 -3.35 -13.44
N LYS A 140 -2.15 -3.51 -14.10
CA LYS A 140 -2.32 -3.17 -15.53
C LYS A 140 -2.70 -1.70 -15.70
N ASP A 141 -3.59 -1.21 -14.85
CA ASP A 141 -4.05 0.17 -14.82
C ASP A 141 -3.65 0.80 -13.48
N LEU A 142 -2.61 1.64 -13.53
CA LEU A 142 -2.12 2.36 -12.36
C LEU A 142 -3.11 3.43 -11.90
N MET A 143 -3.80 4.11 -12.82
CA MET A 143 -4.78 5.14 -12.46
C MET A 143 -5.92 4.53 -11.64
N ALA A 144 -6.54 3.46 -12.15
CA ALA A 144 -7.64 2.78 -11.46
C ALA A 144 -7.19 2.26 -10.08
N THR A 145 -5.98 1.72 -9.99
CA THR A 145 -5.41 1.21 -8.74
C THR A 145 -5.22 2.32 -7.70
N LEU A 146 -4.67 3.48 -8.11
CA LEU A 146 -4.48 4.63 -7.21
C LEU A 146 -5.83 5.25 -6.80
N MET A 147 -6.79 5.30 -7.72
CA MET A 147 -8.13 5.81 -7.43
C MET A 147 -8.92 4.90 -6.49
N ALA A 148 -8.72 3.59 -6.54
CA ALA A 148 -9.35 2.62 -5.63
C ALA A 148 -8.69 2.54 -4.25
N ALA A 149 -7.54 3.19 -4.04
CA ALA A 149 -6.79 3.09 -2.79
C ALA A 149 -7.58 3.61 -1.58
N PRO A 150 -7.43 3.01 -0.38
CA PRO A 150 -8.06 3.50 0.84
C PRO A 150 -7.58 4.91 1.19
N ALA A 151 -8.46 5.67 1.84
CA ALA A 151 -8.12 7.00 2.34
C ALA A 151 -7.20 6.92 3.58
N THR A 152 -6.52 8.01 3.90
CA THR A 152 -5.73 8.16 5.12
C THR A 152 -6.15 9.40 5.91
N THR A 153 -5.77 9.42 7.19
CA THR A 153 -5.90 10.58 8.08
C THR A 153 -4.77 10.59 9.09
N ILE A 154 -4.66 11.63 9.90
CA ILE A 154 -3.68 11.70 11.00
C ILE A 154 -4.39 11.40 12.31
N CYS A 155 -3.88 10.44 13.07
CA CYS A 155 -4.27 10.15 14.45
C CYS A 155 -3.02 9.95 15.28
N ASP A 156 -2.90 10.65 16.40
CA ASP A 156 -1.78 10.54 17.35
C ASP A 156 -0.41 10.72 16.69
N ASN A 157 -0.31 11.73 15.81
CA ASN A 157 0.88 12.04 15.01
C ASN A 157 1.33 10.89 14.07
N GLN A 158 0.44 9.94 13.78
CA GLN A 158 0.68 8.84 12.86
C GLN A 158 -0.35 8.85 11.73
N THR A 159 0.08 8.51 10.51
CA THR A 159 -0.80 8.35 9.37
C THR A 159 -1.58 7.05 9.51
N ALA A 160 -2.90 7.17 9.71
CA ALA A 160 -3.83 6.07 9.79
C ALA A 160 -4.46 5.79 8.42
N ILE A 161 -4.47 4.53 8.01
CA ILE A 161 -5.20 4.02 6.85
C ILE A 161 -6.64 3.77 7.29
N ILE A 162 -7.59 4.37 6.59
CA ILE A 162 -9.02 4.26 6.88
C ILE A 162 -9.59 3.11 6.06
N ARG A 163 -10.27 2.19 6.74
CA ARG A 163 -11.07 1.15 6.09
C ARG A 163 -12.52 1.25 6.51
N PRO A 164 -13.47 1.30 5.56
CA PRO A 164 -14.88 1.16 5.89
C PRO A 164 -15.13 -0.25 6.41
N ILE A 165 -16.09 -0.38 7.31
CA ILE A 165 -16.49 -1.67 7.86
C ILE A 165 -18.01 -1.75 7.95
N ALA A 166 -18.52 -2.95 7.70
CA ALA A 166 -19.89 -3.32 8.03
C ALA A 166 -19.80 -4.48 9.03
N MET A 167 -20.11 -4.20 10.29
CA MET A 167 -20.11 -5.20 11.35
C MET A 167 -21.26 -4.92 12.33
N PRO A 168 -21.64 -5.90 13.18
CA PRO A 168 -22.64 -5.67 14.22
C PRO A 168 -22.27 -4.52 15.16
N ASP A 169 -23.26 -4.01 15.87
CA ASP A 169 -23.04 -2.99 16.89
C ASP A 169 -22.05 -3.52 17.95
N LEU A 170 -21.24 -2.60 18.49
CA LEU A 170 -20.27 -2.89 19.53
C LEU A 170 -20.65 -2.16 20.81
N VAL A 171 -20.46 -2.84 21.93
CA VAL A 171 -20.52 -2.22 23.25
C VAL A 171 -19.08 -1.94 23.67
N LEU A 172 -18.78 -0.70 24.08
CA LEU A 172 -17.45 -0.28 24.50
C LEU A 172 -17.49 0.25 25.93
N ASP A 173 -16.51 -0.13 26.75
CA ASP A 173 -16.19 0.62 27.97
C ASP A 173 -15.14 1.70 27.62
N TYR A 174 -15.62 2.91 27.35
CA TYR A 174 -14.82 4.02 26.82
C TYR A 174 -14.56 5.12 27.85
N MET A 175 -13.32 5.58 27.94
CA MET A 175 -12.92 6.68 28.82
C MET A 175 -13.08 8.03 28.13
N PHE A 176 -14.16 8.78 28.40
CA PHE A 176 -14.37 10.13 27.83
C PHE A 176 -13.56 11.23 28.52
N ARG A 177 -13.29 11.06 29.81
CA ARG A 177 -12.42 11.92 30.62
C ARG A 177 -11.71 11.03 31.63
N THR A 178 -10.40 11.18 31.78
CA THR A 178 -9.64 10.38 32.76
C THR A 178 -10.15 10.66 34.18
N PRO A 179 -10.43 9.64 35.01
CA PRO A 179 -10.38 8.18 34.79
C PRO A 179 -11.76 7.51 34.58
N ASN A 180 -12.78 8.27 34.20
CA ASN A 180 -14.17 7.80 34.16
C ASN A 180 -14.50 7.05 32.87
N TYR A 181 -14.66 5.74 32.99
CA TYR A 181 -15.17 4.87 31.93
C TYR A 181 -16.70 4.91 31.90
N ARG A 182 -17.27 4.92 30.69
CA ARG A 182 -18.70 4.77 30.45
C ARG A 182 -18.93 3.72 29.39
N ARG A 183 -19.96 2.91 29.60
CA ARG A 183 -20.43 1.96 28.61
C ARG A 183 -21.19 2.69 27.51
N VAL A 184 -20.87 2.41 26.26
CA VAL A 184 -21.47 3.04 25.09
C VAL A 184 -21.70 1.99 24.02
N ASN A 185 -22.91 1.99 23.45
CA ASN A 185 -23.22 1.24 22.26
C ASN A 185 -22.87 2.08 21.04
N ILE A 186 -22.12 1.50 20.11
CA ILE A 186 -21.72 2.15 18.86
C ILE A 186 -22.08 1.26 17.68
N ARG A 187 -22.46 1.88 16.57
CA ARG A 187 -22.49 1.25 15.25
C ARG A 187 -21.21 1.64 14.50
N PRO A 188 -20.24 0.73 14.32
CA PRO A 188 -19.00 1.04 13.63
C PRO A 188 -19.24 1.37 12.15
N VAL A 189 -18.51 2.35 11.64
CA VAL A 189 -18.61 2.79 10.23
C VAL A 189 -17.27 2.60 9.51
N SER A 190 -16.18 2.92 10.19
CA SER A 190 -14.83 2.73 9.69
C SER A 190 -13.85 2.56 10.84
N PHE A 191 -12.66 2.08 10.53
CA PHE A 191 -11.57 2.06 11.49
C PHE A 191 -10.28 2.59 10.86
N GLY A 192 -9.40 3.10 11.71
CA GLY A 192 -8.09 3.58 11.34
C GLY A 192 -7.00 2.70 11.93
N TYR A 193 -6.04 2.31 11.12
CA TYR A 193 -4.87 1.55 11.57
C TYR A 193 -3.60 2.11 10.94
N THR A 194 -2.47 1.97 11.64
CA THR A 194 -1.15 2.18 11.04
C THR A 194 -0.56 0.87 10.60
N GLU A 195 0.29 0.93 9.58
CA GLU A 195 1.09 -0.20 9.15
C GLU A 195 2.59 0.16 9.22
N ARG A 196 3.39 -0.71 9.84
CA ARG A 196 4.85 -0.56 9.92
C ARG A 196 5.54 -1.79 9.35
N SER A 197 6.52 -1.54 8.49
CA SER A 197 7.43 -2.57 7.96
C SER A 197 8.47 -2.94 9.00
N ARG A 198 8.54 -4.22 9.40
CA ARG A 198 9.59 -4.77 10.26
C ARG A 198 10.20 -6.01 9.62
N GLY A 199 11.20 -5.77 8.78
CA GLY A 199 11.82 -6.83 7.97
C GLY A 199 10.79 -7.43 7.01
N ASN A 200 10.58 -8.75 7.09
CA ASN A 200 9.59 -9.46 6.28
C ASN A 200 8.17 -9.45 6.88
N ARG A 201 8.01 -8.96 8.11
CA ARG A 201 6.71 -8.89 8.78
C ARG A 201 6.15 -7.48 8.74
N ARG A 202 4.82 -7.41 8.66
CA ARG A 202 4.06 -6.16 8.70
C ARG A 202 3.24 -6.13 9.96
N GLU A 203 3.50 -5.11 10.77
CA GLU A 203 2.78 -4.89 12.01
C GLU A 203 1.68 -3.86 11.75
N ARG A 204 0.43 -4.31 11.92
CA ARG A 204 -0.75 -3.44 11.86
C ARG A 204 -1.20 -3.13 13.27
N THR A 205 -1.43 -1.86 13.56
CA THR A 205 -1.87 -1.39 14.87
C THR A 205 -3.15 -0.60 14.71
N LEU A 206 -4.23 -1.07 15.33
CA LEU A 206 -5.50 -0.36 15.35
C LEU A 206 -5.38 0.91 16.22
N LEU A 207 -5.68 2.07 15.65
CA LEU A 207 -5.58 3.36 16.34
C LEU A 207 -6.94 3.86 16.83
N PHE A 208 -7.97 3.70 16.01
CA PHE A 208 -9.31 4.17 16.35
C PHE A 208 -10.39 3.40 15.60
N ILE A 209 -11.60 3.48 16.16
CA ILE A 209 -12.84 3.07 15.52
C ILE A 209 -13.67 4.34 15.36
N ASP A 210 -14.14 4.62 14.16
CA ASP A 210 -15.15 5.64 13.97
C ASP A 210 -16.53 4.97 13.89
N GLY A 211 -17.49 5.49 14.65
CA GLY A 211 -18.83 4.93 14.74
C GLY A 211 -19.86 5.93 15.22
N ILE A 212 -21.13 5.57 15.09
CA ILE A 212 -22.26 6.37 15.58
C ILE A 212 -22.67 5.80 16.93
N ALA A 213 -22.51 6.58 17.99
CA ALA A 213 -22.96 6.20 19.32
C ALA A 213 -24.48 6.29 19.46
N GLU A 214 -25.04 5.47 20.35
CA GLU A 214 -26.45 5.53 20.71
C GLU A 214 -26.87 6.96 21.12
N GLY A 215 -28.01 7.41 20.59
CA GLY A 215 -28.51 8.77 20.81
C GLY A 215 -27.72 9.88 20.11
N LYS A 216 -26.78 9.55 19.22
CA LYS A 216 -26.04 10.50 18.38
C LYS A 216 -26.38 10.32 16.90
N THR A 217 -26.36 11.43 16.17
CA THR A 217 -26.57 11.44 14.71
C THR A 217 -25.26 11.58 13.93
N GLN A 218 -24.21 12.10 14.57
CA GLN A 218 -22.90 12.28 13.97
C GLN A 218 -21.94 11.16 14.36
N GLN A 219 -21.06 10.82 13.42
CA GLN A 219 -19.94 9.90 13.63
C GLN A 219 -18.96 10.48 14.66
N GLN A 220 -18.49 9.62 15.55
CA GLN A 220 -17.52 9.94 16.60
C GLN A 220 -16.33 8.99 16.50
N ARG A 221 -15.16 9.51 16.88
CA ARG A 221 -13.91 8.75 16.92
C ARG A 221 -13.64 8.20 18.32
N PHE A 222 -13.48 6.89 18.40
CA PHE A 222 -13.13 6.15 19.61
C PHE A 222 -11.69 5.63 19.50
N ARG A 223 -10.76 6.34 20.14
CA ARG A 223 -9.35 5.92 20.22
C ARG A 223 -9.20 4.61 20.98
N THR A 224 -8.43 3.67 20.43
CA THR A 224 -8.23 2.34 21.03
C THR A 224 -7.58 2.39 22.41
N GLU A 225 -6.63 3.30 22.62
CA GLU A 225 -5.97 3.51 23.92
C GLU A 225 -6.93 3.91 25.07
N ARG A 226 -8.13 4.38 24.72
CA ARG A 226 -9.17 4.82 25.68
C ARG A 226 -10.29 3.79 25.84
N ILE A 227 -10.19 2.65 25.17
CA ILE A 227 -11.14 1.53 25.28
C ILE A 227 -10.56 0.51 26.24
N LYS A 228 -11.31 0.18 27.29
CA LYS A 228 -10.90 -0.86 28.25
C LYS A 228 -11.35 -2.26 27.80
N SER A 229 -12.56 -2.36 27.27
CA SER A 229 -13.19 -3.63 26.89
C SER A 229 -14.21 -3.39 25.79
N VAL A 230 -14.41 -4.41 24.95
CA VAL A 230 -15.31 -4.40 23.79
C VAL A 230 -16.13 -5.67 23.78
N TRP A 231 -17.40 -5.58 23.44
CA TRP A 231 -18.28 -6.71 23.18
C TRP A 231 -18.92 -6.55 21.81
N GLN A 232 -19.08 -7.65 21.08
CA GLN A 232 -20.05 -7.69 19.98
C GLN A 232 -21.45 -7.70 20.58
N ALA A 233 -22.39 -6.96 19.97
CA ALA A 233 -23.77 -6.95 20.42
C ALA A 233 -24.34 -8.37 20.48
N GLY A 234 -24.90 -8.75 21.63
CA GLY A 234 -25.43 -10.09 21.88
C GLY A 234 -24.42 -11.10 22.44
N HIS A 235 -23.14 -10.76 22.60
CA HIS A 235 -22.14 -11.62 23.22
C HIS A 235 -21.94 -11.25 24.71
N GLU A 236 -21.87 -12.27 25.58
CA GLU A 236 -21.68 -12.05 27.03
C GLU A 236 -20.21 -11.75 27.41
N ASN A 237 -19.26 -12.32 26.67
CA ASN A 237 -17.84 -12.20 26.97
C ASN A 237 -17.18 -11.07 26.17
N PRO A 238 -16.29 -10.28 26.80
CA PRO A 238 -15.53 -9.26 26.09
C PRO A 238 -14.53 -9.89 25.12
N GLU A 239 -14.25 -9.16 24.06
CA GLU A 239 -13.26 -9.51 23.05
C GLU A 239 -11.85 -9.33 23.61
N GLY A 240 -11.08 -10.41 23.64
CA GLY A 240 -9.73 -10.43 24.21
C GLY A 240 -8.71 -9.60 23.41
N ASN A 241 -8.98 -9.37 22.12
CA ASN A 241 -8.17 -8.52 21.26
C ASN A 241 -9.06 -7.71 20.31
N ILE A 242 -9.25 -6.42 20.61
CA ILE A 242 -10.04 -5.50 19.80
C ILE A 242 -9.51 -5.46 18.35
N ALA A 243 -8.20 -5.50 18.16
CA ALA A 243 -7.60 -5.42 16.83
C ALA A 243 -8.00 -6.60 15.94
N ALA A 244 -8.19 -7.80 16.52
CA ALA A 244 -8.59 -9.00 15.78
C ALA A 244 -9.99 -8.88 15.14
N LEU A 245 -10.85 -8.01 15.68
CA LEU A 245 -12.18 -7.72 15.11
C LEU A 245 -12.10 -6.95 13.78
N PHE A 246 -11.06 -6.14 13.61
CA PHE A 246 -10.95 -5.19 12.49
C PHE A 246 -9.83 -5.55 11.50
N LEU A 247 -8.79 -6.23 11.98
CA LEU A 247 -7.59 -6.56 11.22
C LEU A 247 -7.53 -8.07 10.97
N PRO A 248 -8.21 -8.58 9.93
CA PRO A 248 -8.10 -10.00 9.57
C PRO A 248 -6.64 -10.31 9.21
N GLY A 249 -6.07 -11.35 9.85
CA GLY A 249 -4.72 -11.84 9.57
C GLY A 249 -3.73 -11.82 10.74
N GLN A 250 -4.07 -11.27 11.91
CA GLN A 250 -3.30 -11.53 13.14
C GLN A 250 -3.85 -12.77 13.84
N ARG A 251 -3.63 -13.97 13.27
CA ARG A 251 -3.48 -15.12 14.17
C ARG A 251 -2.11 -14.94 14.81
N ALA A 252 -2.11 -14.70 16.12
CA ALA A 252 -0.92 -14.84 16.92
C ALA A 252 -0.45 -16.28 16.78
N ASP A 253 0.72 -16.48 16.18
CA ASP A 253 1.52 -17.68 16.46
C ASP A 253 2.09 -17.56 17.88
#